data_AF-A0A0G1N207-F1
#
_entry.id   AF-A0A0G1N207-F1
#
_cell.length_a   1.000
_cell.length_b   1.000
_cell.length_c   1.000
_cell.angle_alpha   90.00
_cell.angle_beta   90.00
_cell.angle_gamma   90.00
#
_symmetry.space_group_name_H-M   'P 1'
#
loop_
_entity.id
_entity.type
_entity.pdbx_description
1 polymer ?
#
loop_
_entity_poly.entity_id
_entity_poly.type
_entity_poly.pdbx_seq_one_letter_code
_entity_poly.pdbx_strand_id
1 'polypeptide(L)'
;MEEKMKMSPRDMAHFFLWYREKGERLGLPIYDNLSDERKQELLREYAELLEGMLPLSDDLLELLSTGVRNALKAEGITSLVQLVETSQEQILRIDNIGRRGLAEIRKLLWSYGYYLQ
;
A
#
# COMPACT_ATOMS: atom_id res chain seq x y z
N MET A 1 22.99 -0.97 -19.59
CA MET A 1 23.33 -1.81 -18.42
C MET A 1 22.20 -1.61 -17.42
N GLU A 2 21.28 -2.56 -17.32
CA GLU A 2 20.27 -2.53 -16.26
C GLU A 2 20.96 -2.82 -14.94
N GLU A 3 21.07 -1.78 -14.12
CA GLU A 3 21.51 -1.91 -12.74
C GLU A 3 20.42 -2.69 -12.01
N LYS A 4 20.63 -4.00 -11.80
CA LYS A 4 19.71 -4.81 -11.02
C LYS A 4 19.59 -4.18 -9.65
N MET A 5 18.39 -3.69 -9.32
CA MET A 5 18.10 -3.10 -8.03
C MET A 5 18.52 -4.07 -6.91
N LYS A 6 19.57 -3.73 -6.17
CA LYS A 6 20.07 -4.55 -5.07
C LYS A 6 19.37 -4.14 -3.79
N MET A 7 18.37 -4.92 -3.42
CA MET A 7 17.67 -4.77 -2.14
C MET A 7 18.50 -5.36 -1.00
N SER A 8 18.47 -4.74 0.18
CA SER A 8 19.13 -5.32 1.36
C SER A 8 18.40 -6.59 1.82
N PRO A 9 19.06 -7.50 2.57
CA PRO A 9 18.38 -8.66 3.15
C PRO A 9 17.18 -8.30 4.03
N ARG A 10 17.22 -7.15 4.71
CA ARG A 10 16.11 -6.60 5.49
C ARG A 10 14.93 -6.23 4.59
N ASP A 11 15.20 -5.54 3.49
CA ASP A 11 14.17 -5.10 2.57
C ASP A 11 13.55 -6.27 1.82
N MET A 12 14.35 -7.31 1.50
CA MET A 12 13.84 -8.57 0.96
C MET A 12 12.95 -9.32 1.96
N ALA A 13 13.33 -9.36 3.24
CA ALA A 13 12.50 -9.99 4.27
C ALA A 13 11.15 -9.26 4.42
N HIS A 14 11.16 -7.93 4.41
CA HIS A 14 9.93 -7.13 4.46
C HIS A 14 9.10 -7.27 3.17
N PHE A 15 9.74 -7.36 1.99
CA PHE A 15 9.08 -7.70 0.74
C PHE A 15 8.34 -9.04 0.81
N PHE A 16 8.97 -10.10 1.33
CA PHE A 16 8.32 -11.41 1.43
C PHE A 16 7.14 -11.41 2.41
N LEU A 17 7.24 -10.65 3.51
CA LEU A 17 6.12 -10.45 4.43
C LEU A 17 4.96 -9.72 3.75
N TRP A 18 5.25 -8.61 3.08
CA TRP A 18 4.30 -7.84 2.29
C TRP A 18 3.62 -8.70 1.21
N TYR A 19 4.41 -9.48 0.47
CA TYR A 19 3.92 -10.35 -0.60
C TYR A 19 3.00 -11.45 -0.05
N ARG A 20 3.39 -12.07 1.07
CA ARG A 20 2.57 -13.10 1.73
C ARG A 20 1.23 -12.54 2.20
N GLU A 21 1.23 -11.38 2.85
CA GLU A 21 0.00 -10.73 3.32
C GLU A 21 -0.92 -10.30 2.15
N LYS A 22 -0.34 -9.72 1.09
CA LYS A 22 -1.07 -9.46 -0.16
C LYS A 22 -1.65 -10.75 -0.75
N GLY A 23 -0.88 -11.83 -0.78
CA GLY A 23 -1.26 -13.10 -1.39
C GLY A 23 -2.42 -13.80 -0.70
N GLU A 24 -2.44 -13.83 0.64
CA GLU A 24 -3.57 -14.36 1.42
C GLU A 24 -4.88 -13.62 1.13
N ARG A 25 -4.80 -12.31 0.84
CA ARG A 25 -5.97 -11.45 0.68
C ARG A 25 -6.46 -11.32 -0.77
N LEU A 26 -5.55 -11.27 -1.73
CA LEU A 26 -5.84 -11.06 -3.15
C LEU A 26 -5.77 -12.34 -3.98
N GLY A 27 -5.49 -13.49 -3.34
CA GLY A 27 -5.37 -14.77 -4.03
C GLY A 27 -4.16 -14.82 -4.96
N LEU A 28 -3.04 -14.16 -4.59
CA LEU A 28 -1.84 -14.18 -5.42
C LEU A 28 -1.23 -15.59 -5.45
N PRO A 29 -0.56 -15.97 -6.56
CA PRO A 29 0.20 -17.21 -6.63
C PRO A 29 1.30 -17.28 -5.56
N ILE A 30 1.87 -18.46 -5.34
CA ILE A 30 3.12 -18.57 -4.55
C ILE A 30 4.22 -17.81 -5.30
N TYR A 31 4.98 -16.96 -4.58
CA TYR A 31 6.01 -16.08 -5.19
C TYR A 31 6.96 -16.85 -6.12
N ASP A 32 7.40 -18.03 -5.68
CA ASP A 32 8.35 -18.86 -6.43
C ASP A 32 7.80 -19.32 -7.78
N ASN A 33 6.47 -19.45 -7.90
CA ASN A 33 5.78 -19.88 -9.11
C ASN A 33 5.49 -18.74 -10.10
N LEU A 34 5.84 -17.49 -9.76
CA LEU A 34 5.68 -16.36 -10.67
C LEU A 34 6.74 -16.37 -11.78
N SER A 35 6.37 -15.83 -12.95
CA SER A 35 7.35 -15.51 -14.01
C SER A 35 8.34 -14.46 -13.54
N ASP A 36 9.51 -14.42 -14.17
CA ASP A 36 10.54 -13.44 -13.82
C ASP A 36 10.05 -12.01 -14.03
N GLU A 37 9.25 -11.75 -15.08
CA GLU A 37 8.66 -10.43 -15.33
C GLU A 37 7.75 -10.00 -14.17
N ARG A 38 6.87 -10.88 -13.70
CA ARG A 38 5.96 -10.56 -12.59
C ARG A 38 6.70 -10.39 -11.27
N LYS A 39 7.79 -11.16 -11.05
CA LYS A 39 8.69 -10.96 -9.90
C LYS A 39 9.34 -9.58 -9.93
N GLN A 40 9.85 -9.15 -11.10
CA GLN A 40 10.44 -7.82 -11.26
C GLN A 40 9.43 -6.70 -11.06
N GLU A 41 8.20 -6.86 -11.55
CA GLU A 41 7.12 -5.90 -11.35
C GLU A 41 6.79 -5.71 -9.86
N LEU A 42 6.66 -6.81 -9.11
CA LEU A 42 6.40 -6.75 -7.66
C LEU A 42 7.56 -6.15 -6.86
N LEU A 43 8.80 -6.45 -7.25
CA LEU A 43 9.98 -5.85 -6.63
C LEU A 43 10.02 -4.34 -6.91
N ARG A 44 9.63 -3.89 -8.11
CA ARG A 44 9.50 -2.47 -8.43
C ARG A 44 8.37 -1.81 -7.64
N GLU A 45 7.18 -2.40 -7.59
CA GLU A 45 6.09 -1.89 -6.75
C GLU A 45 6.54 -1.72 -5.29
N TYR A 46 7.25 -2.71 -4.77
CA TYR A 46 7.76 -2.69 -3.41
C TYR A 46 8.89 -1.66 -3.22
N ALA A 47 9.73 -1.43 -4.23
CA ALA A 47 10.73 -0.37 -4.25
C ALA A 47 10.10 1.02 -4.18
N GLU A 48 9.14 1.29 -5.06
CA GLU A 48 8.37 2.53 -5.09
C GLU A 48 7.61 2.73 -3.78
N LEU A 49 7.13 1.63 -3.19
CA LEU A 49 6.53 1.62 -1.87
C LEU A 49 7.54 2.05 -0.79
N LEU A 50 8.74 1.46 -0.73
CA LEU A 50 9.79 1.87 0.20
C LEU A 50 10.24 3.33 0.01
N GLU A 51 10.31 3.79 -1.22
CA GLU A 51 10.60 5.19 -1.57
C GLU A 51 9.41 6.11 -1.33
N GLY A 52 8.25 5.54 -1.03
CA GLY A 52 7.05 6.28 -0.69
C GLY A 52 6.30 6.88 -1.88
N MET A 53 6.68 6.46 -3.09
CA MET A 53 6.13 6.95 -4.34
C MET A 53 4.94 6.12 -4.83
N LEU A 54 4.53 5.05 -4.14
CA LEU A 54 3.42 4.23 -4.62
C LEU A 54 2.11 5.04 -4.62
N PRO A 55 1.54 5.32 -5.81
CA PRO A 55 0.28 6.03 -5.90
C PRO A 55 -0.83 5.17 -5.31
N LEU A 56 -1.85 5.82 -4.74
CA LEU A 56 -3.13 5.17 -4.46
C LEU A 56 -3.81 4.93 -5.82
N SER A 57 -3.45 3.83 -6.49
CA SER A 57 -4.08 3.44 -7.74
C SER A 57 -5.58 3.20 -7.53
N ASP A 58 -6.37 3.30 -8.61
CA ASP A 58 -7.81 3.11 -8.49
C ASP A 58 -8.16 1.72 -7.92
N ASP A 59 -7.38 0.68 -8.25
CA ASP A 59 -7.51 -0.67 -7.65
C ASP A 59 -7.34 -0.67 -6.12
N LEU A 60 -6.44 0.17 -5.58
CA LEU A 60 -6.26 0.31 -4.13
C LEU A 60 -7.42 1.03 -3.48
N LEU A 61 -7.93 2.06 -4.15
CA LEU A 61 -9.05 2.86 -3.69
C LEU A 61 -10.38 2.11 -3.78
N GLU A 62 -10.48 1.07 -4.60
CA GLU A 62 -11.62 0.15 -4.63
C GLU A 62 -11.75 -0.71 -3.37
N LEU A 63 -10.67 -0.88 -2.59
CA LEU A 63 -10.72 -1.57 -1.30
C LEU A 63 -11.34 -0.71 -0.19
N LEU A 64 -11.58 0.58 -0.45
CA LEU A 64 -12.21 1.52 0.46
C LEU A 64 -13.67 1.74 0.08
N SER A 65 -14.51 2.05 1.06
CA SER A 65 -15.87 2.51 0.77
C SER A 65 -15.86 3.80 -0.06
N THR A 66 -16.87 3.98 -0.92
CA THR A 66 -16.97 5.13 -1.83
C THR A 66 -16.85 6.47 -1.10
N GLY A 67 -17.40 6.59 0.12
CA GLY A 67 -17.30 7.81 0.93
C GLY A 67 -15.86 8.12 1.37
N VAL A 68 -15.14 7.10 1.85
CA VAL A 68 -13.73 7.25 2.27
C VAL A 68 -12.84 7.58 1.08
N ARG A 69 -13.02 6.88 -0.04
CA ARG A 69 -12.29 7.17 -1.28
C ARG A 69 -12.50 8.61 -1.75
N ASN A 70 -13.75 9.07 -1.79
CA ASN A 70 -14.06 10.43 -2.25
C ASN A 70 -13.50 11.48 -1.29
N ALA A 71 -13.55 11.22 0.01
CA ALA A 71 -12.97 12.09 1.03
C ALA A 71 -11.45 12.21 0.88
N LEU A 72 -10.73 11.09 0.72
CA LEU A 72 -9.28 11.11 0.46
C LEU A 72 -8.92 11.87 -0.83
N LYS A 73 -9.67 11.65 -1.92
CA LYS A 73 -9.48 12.39 -3.17
C LYS A 73 -9.75 13.90 -3.00
N ALA A 74 -10.77 14.28 -2.23
CA ALA A 74 -11.10 15.68 -1.96
C ALA A 74 -10.00 16.41 -1.15
N GLU A 75 -9.36 15.70 -0.21
CA GLU A 75 -8.23 16.19 0.57
C GLU A 75 -6.88 16.14 -0.19
N GLY A 76 -6.88 15.68 -1.45
CA GLY A 76 -5.67 15.60 -2.26
C GLY A 76 -4.69 14.50 -1.85
N ILE A 77 -5.16 13.51 -1.07
CA ILE A 77 -4.37 12.35 -0.66
C ILE A 77 -4.40 11.33 -1.81
N THR A 78 -3.32 11.26 -2.58
CA THR A 78 -3.21 10.46 -3.82
C THR A 78 -2.09 9.41 -3.78
N SER A 79 -1.35 9.32 -2.68
CA SER A 79 -0.26 8.35 -2.48
C SER A 79 -0.31 7.72 -1.08
N LEU A 80 0.32 6.55 -0.94
CA LEU A 80 0.41 5.89 0.36
C LEU A 80 1.22 6.71 1.37
N VAL A 81 2.26 7.44 0.95
CA VAL A 81 3.03 8.29 1.86
C VAL A 81 2.19 9.37 2.49
N GLN A 82 1.44 10.13 1.68
CA GLN A 82 0.56 11.17 2.20
C GLN A 82 -0.40 10.60 3.23
N LEU A 83 -0.91 9.38 2.98
CA LEU A 83 -1.83 8.70 3.89
C LEU A 83 -1.16 8.23 5.19
N VAL A 84 0.11 7.79 5.14
CA VAL A 84 0.90 7.38 6.31
C VAL A 84 1.37 8.58 7.14
N GLU A 85 1.69 9.70 6.48
CA GLU A 85 2.09 10.95 7.12
C GLU A 85 0.90 11.71 7.73
N THR A 86 -0.33 11.38 7.33
CA THR A 86 -1.54 11.94 7.92
C THR A 86 -1.87 11.23 9.23
N SER A 87 -1.85 11.93 10.36
CA SER A 87 -2.14 11.33 11.68
C SER A 87 -3.57 10.83 11.78
N GLN A 88 -3.84 9.90 12.70
CA GLN A 88 -5.21 9.41 12.94
C GLN A 88 -6.18 10.54 13.29
N GLU A 89 -5.75 11.54 14.06
CA GLU A 89 -6.55 12.72 14.40
C GLU A 89 -6.84 13.58 13.18
N GLN A 90 -5.87 13.73 12.27
CA GLN A 90 -6.06 14.45 11.01
C GLN A 90 -7.05 13.70 10.11
N ILE A 91 -6.91 12.37 9.96
CA ILE A 91 -7.84 11.55 9.19
C ILE A 91 -9.27 11.63 9.75
N LEU A 92 -9.43 11.61 11.08
CA LEU A 92 -10.75 11.73 11.72
C LEU A 92 -11.37 13.12 11.61
N ARG A 93 -10.61 14.13 11.20
CA ARG A 93 -11.13 15.48 10.90
C ARG A 93 -11.59 15.62 9.45
N ILE A 94 -11.26 14.66 8.58
CA ILE A 94 -11.73 14.67 7.19
C ILE A 94 -13.23 14.37 7.17
N ASP A 95 -13.98 15.24 6.52
CA ASP A 95 -15.42 15.06 6.36
C ASP A 95 -15.74 13.71 5.70
N ASN A 96 -16.74 13.01 6.24
CA ASN A 96 -17.14 11.66 5.83
C ASN A 96 -16.17 10.53 6.22
N ILE A 97 -15.11 10.80 6.98
CA ILE A 97 -14.24 9.77 7.57
C ILE A 97 -14.45 9.66 9.08
N GLY A 98 -15.34 8.76 9.48
CA GLY A 98 -15.51 8.36 10.88
C GLY A 98 -14.61 7.19 11.29
N ARG A 99 -14.82 6.66 12.50
CA ARG A 99 -14.07 5.48 13.04
C ARG A 99 -14.03 4.29 12.09
N ARG A 100 -15.11 4.06 11.33
CA ARG A 100 -15.19 3.00 10.33
C ARG A 100 -14.25 3.25 9.16
N GLY A 101 -14.24 4.47 8.62
CA GLY A 101 -13.33 4.85 7.53
C GLY A 101 -11.87 4.80 7.95
N LEU A 102 -11.56 5.26 9.17
CA LEU A 102 -10.23 5.10 9.76
C LEU A 102 -9.82 3.62 9.86
N ALA A 103 -10.73 2.73 10.25
CA ALA A 103 -10.45 1.29 10.30
C ALA A 103 -10.22 0.68 8.89
N GLU A 104 -10.94 1.16 7.87
CA GLU A 104 -10.70 0.78 6.46
C GLU A 104 -9.31 1.22 6.00
N ILE A 105 -8.94 2.47 6.26
CA ILE A 105 -7.61 3.01 5.93
C ILE A 105 -6.51 2.24 6.66
N ARG A 106 -6.66 1.98 7.96
CA ARG A 106 -5.69 1.17 8.72
C ARG A 106 -5.53 -0.23 8.13
N LYS A 107 -6.63 -0.87 7.72
CA LYS A 107 -6.59 -2.19 7.07
C LYS A 107 -5.93 -2.13 5.69
N LEU A 108 -6.16 -1.06 4.94
CA LEU A 108 -5.47 -0.82 3.67
C LEU A 108 -3.97 -0.70 3.94
N LEU A 109 -3.53 0.24 4.78
CA LEU A 109 -2.12 0.45 5.10
C LEU A 109 -1.44 -0.81 5.65
N TRP A 110 -2.11 -1.55 6.54
CA TRP A 110 -1.61 -2.83 7.03
C TRP A 110 -1.33 -3.81 5.90
N SER A 111 -2.21 -3.91 4.90
CA SER A 111 -1.99 -4.81 3.76
C SER A 111 -0.80 -4.43 2.88
N TYR A 112 -0.21 -3.26 3.11
CA TYR A 112 1.01 -2.78 2.48
C TYR A 112 2.20 -2.72 3.45
N GLY A 113 2.08 -3.29 4.65
CA GLY A 113 3.13 -3.26 5.68
C GLY A 113 3.27 -1.91 6.40
N TYR A 114 2.31 -1.00 6.23
CA TYR A 114 2.31 0.31 6.86
C TYR A 114 1.40 0.39 8.08
N TYR A 115 1.75 1.32 8.95
CA TYR A 115 1.01 1.65 10.14
C TYR A 115 0.74 3.14 10.13
N LEU A 116 -0.50 3.51 10.45
CA LEU A 116 -0.83 4.89 10.80
C LEU A 116 -0.11 5.25 12.08
N GLN A 117 0.45 6.47 12.13
CA GLN A 117 1.04 7.03 13.35
C GLN A 117 -0.02 7.39 14.39
#